data_AF-A0A2D4TNE5-F1
#
_entry.id   AF-A0A2D4TNE5-F1
#
_cell.length_a   1.000
_cell.length_b   1.000
_cell.length_c   1.000
_cell.angle_alpha   90.00
_cell.angle_beta   90.00
_cell.angle_gamma   90.00
#
_symmetry.space_group_name_H-M   'P 1'
#
loop_
_entity.id
_entity.type
_entity.pdbx_description
1 polymer ?
#
loop_
_entity_poly.entity_id
_entity_poly.type
_entity_poly.pdbx_seq_one_letter_code
_entity_poly.pdbx_strand_id
1 'polypeptide(L)'
;MSWDKHLKKYVWDDAKTPYFVHVAKLNKVQAGNEIFVYAVFLAVLFAVISVVSLSENAPQGRSYAVSFYAFSLVCCSILLGMTKHSYAAYFCTSAPLAALLYFLVEGFSSRLGMIDKILLFALIFTIFLYSLRVITIAKTYDRMPDSSKEE
;
A
#
# COMPACT_ATOMS: atom_id res chain seq x y z
N MET A 1 29.77 18.92 -8.40
CA MET A 1 28.53 18.12 -8.54
C MET A 1 28.27 17.44 -7.19
N SER A 2 27.33 17.95 -6.40
CA SER A 2 27.12 17.49 -5.02
C SER A 2 26.09 16.36 -5.01
N TRP A 3 26.56 15.12 -4.87
CA TRP A 3 25.73 13.91 -4.77
C TRP A 3 24.63 14.01 -3.70
N ASP A 4 24.94 14.71 -2.61
CA ASP A 4 24.01 15.02 -1.50
C ASP A 4 22.75 15.78 -1.96
N LYS A 5 22.90 16.78 -2.84
CA LYS A 5 21.76 17.50 -3.43
C LYS A 5 20.90 16.61 -4.31
N HIS A 6 21.50 15.65 -5.02
CA HIS A 6 20.74 14.72 -5.86
C HIS A 6 19.98 13.72 -5.00
N LEU A 7 20.60 13.14 -3.97
CA LEU A 7 19.92 12.29 -3.01
C LEU A 7 18.75 13.00 -2.34
N LYS A 8 18.97 14.22 -1.83
CA LYS A 8 17.91 15.01 -1.19
C LYS A 8 16.78 15.34 -2.16
N LYS A 9 17.09 15.63 -3.42
CA LYS A 9 16.10 15.92 -4.47
C LYS A 9 15.26 14.70 -4.91
N TYR A 10 15.80 13.49 -4.82
CA TYR A 10 15.11 12.29 -5.33
C TYR A 10 14.53 11.39 -4.22
N VAL A 11 15.19 11.32 -3.06
CA VAL A 11 14.79 10.47 -1.93
C VAL A 11 14.05 11.27 -0.85
N TRP A 12 14.36 12.57 -0.72
CA TRP A 12 13.94 13.41 0.40
C TRP A 12 13.30 14.73 -0.05
N ASP A 13 12.51 14.66 -1.12
CA ASP A 13 11.72 15.79 -1.58
C ASP A 13 10.41 15.80 -0.80
N ASP A 14 10.29 16.71 0.18
CA ASP A 14 9.10 16.82 1.03
C ASP A 14 7.82 16.98 0.19
N ALA A 15 7.88 17.50 -1.04
CA ALA A 15 6.72 17.60 -1.93
C ALA A 15 6.33 16.27 -2.57
N LYS A 16 7.28 15.36 -2.82
CA LYS A 16 7.06 14.08 -3.52
C LYS A 16 7.03 12.86 -2.60
N THR A 17 7.71 12.89 -1.46
CA THR A 17 7.90 11.74 -0.56
C THR A 17 7.66 12.09 0.93
N PRO A 18 6.49 12.64 1.31
CA PRO A 18 6.18 13.08 2.69
C PRO A 18 5.82 11.93 3.64
N TYR A 19 6.49 10.78 3.55
CA TYR A 19 6.14 9.57 4.32
C TYR A 19 6.25 9.73 5.84
N PHE A 20 7.03 10.71 6.32
CA PHE A 20 7.19 10.99 7.75
C PHE A 20 6.44 12.24 8.23
N VAL A 21 5.74 12.94 7.33
CA VAL A 21 4.92 14.11 7.69
C VAL A 21 3.62 13.64 8.31
N HIS A 22 3.23 14.24 9.43
CA HIS A 22 1.96 13.95 10.08
C HIS A 22 0.79 14.33 9.16
N VAL A 23 -0.26 13.49 9.09
CA VAL A 23 -1.37 13.65 8.14
C VAL A 23 -2.03 15.04 8.22
N ALA A 24 -2.13 15.61 9.42
CA ALA A 24 -2.70 16.95 9.63
C ALA A 24 -1.90 18.10 9.00
N LYS A 25 -0.64 17.88 8.63
CA LYS A 25 0.26 18.87 8.01
C LYS A 25 0.48 18.60 6.52
N LEU A 26 -0.17 17.59 5.94
CA LEU A 26 -0.02 17.26 4.53
C LEU A 26 -0.72 18.30 3.65
N ASN A 27 -0.01 18.68 2.59
CA ASN A 27 -0.59 19.41 1.48
C ASN A 27 -1.36 18.45 0.56
N LYS A 28 -2.34 18.95 -0.22
CA LYS A 28 -3.16 18.10 -1.08
C LYS A 28 -2.36 17.39 -2.18
N VAL A 29 -1.35 18.04 -2.75
CA VAL A 29 -0.44 17.43 -3.75
C VAL A 29 0.38 16.29 -3.13
N GLN A 30 0.93 16.54 -1.95
CA GLN A 30 1.68 15.56 -1.15
C GLN A 30 0.83 14.33 -0.83
N ALA A 31 -0.38 14.54 -0.32
CA ALA A 31 -1.37 13.49 -0.05
C ALA A 31 -1.75 12.70 -1.32
N GLY A 32 -1.94 13.39 -2.44
CA GLY A 32 -2.25 12.77 -3.73
C GLY A 32 -1.14 11.85 -4.23
N ASN A 33 0.12 12.30 -4.12
CA ASN A 33 1.28 11.49 -4.48
C ASN A 33 1.41 10.26 -3.57
N GLU A 34 1.18 10.41 -2.26
CA GLU A 34 1.26 9.30 -1.30
C GLU A 34 0.21 8.22 -1.59
N ILE A 35 -1.05 8.61 -1.83
CA ILE A 35 -2.12 7.69 -2.22
C ILE A 35 -1.78 7.00 -3.54
N PHE A 36 -1.25 7.75 -4.52
CA PHE A 36 -0.90 7.21 -5.83
C PHE A 36 0.21 6.15 -5.73
N VAL A 37 1.29 6.43 -5.01
CA VAL A 37 2.39 5.46 -4.82
C VAL A 37 1.89 4.19 -4.13
N TYR A 38 1.07 4.34 -3.09
CA TYR A 38 0.46 3.21 -2.40
C TYR A 38 -0.45 2.38 -3.32
N ALA A 39 -1.30 3.05 -4.12
CA ALA A 39 -2.17 2.40 -5.09
C ALA A 39 -1.38 1.61 -6.13
N VAL A 40 -0.31 2.19 -6.70
CA VAL A 40 0.56 1.49 -7.67
C VAL A 40 1.25 0.30 -7.02
N PHE A 41 1.78 0.45 -5.81
CA PHE A 41 2.40 -0.64 -5.07
C PHE A 41 1.45 -1.82 -4.89
N LEU A 42 0.21 -1.57 -4.43
CA LEU A 42 -0.80 -2.62 -4.31
C LEU A 42 -1.20 -3.22 -5.66
N ALA A 43 -1.40 -2.39 -6.68
CA ALA A 43 -1.79 -2.85 -8.02
C ALA A 43 -0.77 -3.85 -8.57
N VAL A 44 0.53 -3.53 -8.48
CA VAL A 44 1.60 -4.40 -8.98
C VAL A 44 1.66 -5.69 -8.17
N LEU A 45 1.65 -5.62 -6.84
CA LEU A 45 1.71 -6.82 -5.99
C LEU A 45 0.52 -7.76 -6.24
N PHE A 46 -0.70 -7.23 -6.23
CA PHE A 46 -1.90 -8.06 -6.40
C PHE A 46 -2.15 -8.50 -7.84
N ALA A 47 -1.63 -7.79 -8.85
CA ALA A 47 -1.62 -8.27 -10.22
C ALA A 47 -0.79 -9.56 -10.35
N VAL A 48 0.40 -9.58 -9.74
CA VAL A 48 1.25 -10.79 -9.71
C VAL A 48 0.55 -11.92 -8.95
N ILE A 49 -0.02 -11.64 -7.77
CA ILE A 49 -0.74 -12.65 -6.97
C ILE A 49 -1.93 -13.22 -7.76
N SER A 50 -2.70 -12.38 -8.47
CA SER A 50 -3.82 -12.81 -9.28
C SER A 50 -3.40 -13.84 -10.34
N VAL A 51 -2.30 -13.59 -11.03
CA VAL A 51 -1.76 -14.51 -12.06
C VAL A 51 -1.17 -15.78 -11.42
N VAL A 52 -0.40 -15.64 -10.34
CA VAL A 52 0.23 -16.79 -9.65
C VAL A 52 -0.81 -17.72 -9.05
N SER A 53 -1.90 -17.18 -8.47
CA SER A 53 -2.97 -18.00 -7.88
C SER A 53 -3.76 -18.85 -8.88
N LEU A 54 -3.72 -18.49 -10.17
CA LEU A 54 -4.26 -19.28 -11.27
C LEU A 54 -3.29 -20.37 -11.74
N SER A 55 -2.00 -20.25 -11.42
CA SER A 55 -0.98 -21.24 -11.75
C SER A 55 -1.03 -22.42 -10.79
N GLU A 56 -0.82 -23.63 -11.31
CA GLU A 56 -0.67 -24.85 -10.50
C GLU A 56 0.63 -24.85 -9.68
N ASN A 57 1.58 -23.97 -10.01
CA ASN A 57 2.87 -23.85 -9.32
C ASN A 57 2.78 -23.06 -8.00
N ALA A 58 1.62 -22.56 -7.62
CA ALA A 58 1.45 -21.86 -6.34
C ALA A 58 1.60 -22.86 -5.17
N PRO A 59 2.25 -22.49 -4.06
CA PRO A 59 2.45 -23.37 -2.91
C PRO A 59 1.16 -23.94 -2.31
N GLN A 60 0.05 -23.22 -2.46
CA GLN A 60 -1.28 -23.58 -1.96
C GLN A 60 -2.16 -24.24 -3.03
N GLY A 61 -1.61 -24.48 -4.23
CA GLY A 61 -2.36 -24.92 -5.40
C GLY A 61 -3.20 -23.80 -6.03
N ARG A 62 -3.95 -24.18 -7.07
CA ARG A 62 -4.78 -23.23 -7.82
C ARG A 62 -6.03 -22.84 -7.03
N SER A 63 -6.28 -21.55 -6.88
CA SER A 63 -7.48 -21.03 -6.22
C SER A 63 -8.12 -19.87 -6.99
N TYR A 64 -9.30 -20.13 -7.56
CA TYR A 64 -10.08 -19.11 -8.27
C TYR A 64 -10.55 -17.98 -7.35
N ALA A 65 -10.91 -18.29 -6.11
CA ALA A 65 -11.40 -17.30 -5.15
C ALA A 65 -10.33 -16.24 -4.83
N VAL A 66 -9.08 -16.68 -4.63
CA VAL A 66 -7.94 -15.78 -4.37
C VAL A 66 -7.65 -14.92 -5.60
N SER A 67 -7.73 -15.50 -6.80
CA SER A 67 -7.53 -14.75 -8.05
C SER A 67 -8.57 -13.64 -8.23
N PHE A 68 -9.87 -13.95 -8.06
CA PHE A 68 -10.94 -12.95 -8.18
C PHE A 68 -10.82 -11.84 -7.11
N TYR A 69 -10.44 -12.20 -5.89
CA TYR A 69 -10.21 -11.22 -4.83
C TYR A 69 -9.01 -10.33 -5.14
N ALA A 70 -7.88 -10.90 -5.56
CA ALA A 70 -6.68 -10.17 -5.94
C ALA A 70 -6.95 -9.23 -7.13
N PHE A 71 -7.68 -9.69 -8.15
CA PHE A 71 -8.10 -8.85 -9.27
C PHE A 71 -9.00 -7.69 -8.84
N SER A 72 -9.96 -7.96 -7.94
CA SER A 72 -10.84 -6.92 -7.38
C SER A 72 -10.04 -5.86 -6.59
N LEU A 73 -8.98 -6.28 -5.88
CA LEU A 73 -8.05 -5.37 -5.20
C LEU A 73 -7.27 -4.51 -6.18
N VAL A 74 -6.83 -5.07 -7.32
CA VAL A 74 -6.18 -4.28 -8.38
C VAL A 74 -7.14 -3.22 -8.91
N CYS A 75 -8.38 -3.57 -9.24
CA CYS A 75 -9.38 -2.60 -9.68
C CYS A 75 -9.63 -1.50 -8.63
N CYS A 76 -9.78 -1.88 -7.35
CA CYS A 76 -9.97 -0.91 -6.27
C CYS A 76 -8.75 -0.01 -6.05
N SER A 77 -7.53 -0.54 -6.22
CA SER A 77 -6.31 0.26 -6.09
C SER A 77 -6.21 1.32 -7.20
N ILE A 78 -6.59 0.99 -8.43
CA ILE A 78 -6.64 1.95 -9.55
C ILE A 78 -7.70 3.03 -9.26
N LEU A 79 -8.90 2.63 -8.82
CA LEU A 79 -9.94 3.57 -8.43
C LEU A 79 -9.49 4.49 -7.29
N LEU A 80 -8.75 3.96 -6.30
CA LEU A 80 -8.18 4.74 -5.21
C LEU A 80 -7.18 5.78 -5.73
N GLY A 81 -6.28 5.41 -6.65
CA GLY A 81 -5.33 6.34 -7.24
C GLY A 81 -6.00 7.48 -8.02
N MET A 82 -7.04 7.15 -8.80
CA MET A 82 -7.77 8.12 -9.63
C MET A 82 -8.69 9.02 -8.79
N THR A 83 -9.61 8.40 -8.06
CA THR A 83 -10.72 9.10 -7.38
C THR A 83 -10.40 9.52 -5.95
N LYS A 84 -9.42 8.86 -5.31
CA LYS A 84 -9.03 9.09 -3.90
C LYS A 84 -10.21 8.87 -2.93
N HIS A 85 -11.19 8.08 -3.36
CA HIS A 85 -12.40 7.82 -2.60
C HIS A 85 -12.12 6.96 -1.37
N SER A 86 -12.65 7.35 -0.21
CA SER A 86 -12.43 6.66 1.07
C SER A 86 -12.87 5.19 1.08
N TYR A 87 -14.00 4.85 0.43
CA TYR A 87 -14.43 3.45 0.28
C TYR A 87 -13.43 2.55 -0.43
N ALA A 88 -12.73 3.05 -1.45
CA ALA A 88 -11.68 2.27 -2.13
C ALA A 88 -10.49 2.00 -1.17
N ALA A 89 -10.15 2.96 -0.31
CA ALA A 89 -9.10 2.79 0.69
C ALA A 89 -9.43 1.71 1.73
N TYR A 90 -10.69 1.63 2.18
CA TYR A 90 -11.14 0.55 3.08
C TYR A 90 -11.02 -0.82 2.43
N PHE A 91 -11.42 -0.94 1.16
CA PHE A 91 -11.31 -2.20 0.44
C PHE A 91 -9.84 -2.61 0.26
N CYS A 92 -8.95 -1.69 -0.11
CA CYS A 92 -7.51 -1.95 -0.18
C CYS A 92 -6.88 -2.36 1.16
N THR A 93 -7.40 -1.85 2.28
CA THR A 93 -6.97 -2.19 3.64
C THR A 93 -7.34 -3.63 4.04
N SER A 94 -8.39 -4.19 3.43
CA SER A 94 -8.75 -5.60 3.65
C SER A 94 -7.63 -6.56 3.26
N ALA A 95 -6.74 -6.17 2.34
CA ALA A 95 -5.68 -7.01 1.83
C ALA A 95 -4.57 -7.33 2.85
N PRO A 96 -3.89 -6.33 3.47
CA PRO A 96 -2.94 -6.61 4.54
C PRO A 96 -3.62 -7.23 5.77
N LEU A 97 -4.89 -6.90 6.05
CA LEU A 97 -5.65 -7.52 7.13
C LEU A 97 -5.88 -9.03 6.87
N ALA A 98 -6.30 -9.39 5.65
CA ALA A 98 -6.47 -10.79 5.24
C ALA A 98 -5.15 -11.56 5.34
N ALA A 99 -4.03 -10.95 4.95
CA ALA A 99 -2.70 -11.56 5.08
C ALA A 99 -2.30 -11.79 6.55
N LEU A 100 -2.58 -10.85 7.45
CA LEU A 100 -2.35 -11.03 8.89
C LEU A 100 -3.20 -12.15 9.47
N LEU A 101 -4.50 -12.19 9.14
CA LEU A 101 -5.41 -13.26 9.57
C LEU A 101 -4.96 -14.62 9.05
N TYR A 102 -4.50 -14.68 7.80
CA TYR A 102 -3.96 -15.90 7.21
C TYR A 102 -2.78 -16.44 8.02
N PHE A 103 -1.81 -15.60 8.42
CA PHE A 103 -0.71 -16.05 9.27
C PHE A 103 -1.12 -16.47 10.67
N LEU A 104 -2.20 -15.90 11.22
CA LEU A 104 -2.71 -16.30 12.52
C LEU A 104 -3.40 -17.67 12.48
N VAL A 105 -4.05 -18.02 11.37
CA VAL A 105 -4.81 -19.27 11.21
C VAL A 105 -3.92 -20.41 10.69
N GLU A 106 -3.23 -20.21 9.58
CA GLU A 106 -2.38 -21.25 8.97
C GLU A 106 -0.96 -21.28 9.53
N GLY A 107 -0.53 -20.20 10.21
CA GLY A 107 0.84 -20.08 10.69
C GLY A 107 1.83 -19.77 9.56
N PHE A 108 3.11 -19.84 9.90
CA PHE A 108 4.20 -19.67 8.94
C PHE A 108 4.73 -21.03 8.48
N SER A 109 5.13 -21.11 7.21
CA SER A 109 5.81 -22.30 6.69
C SER A 109 7.00 -22.70 7.57
N SER A 110 7.14 -24.01 7.82
CA SER A 110 8.23 -24.59 8.59
C SER A 110 9.61 -24.39 7.93
N ARG A 111 9.64 -24.07 6.63
CA ARG A 111 10.87 -23.82 5.86
C ARG A 111 11.51 -22.45 6.15
N LEU A 112 10.76 -21.51 6.74
CA LEU A 112 11.25 -20.16 7.07
C LEU A 112 11.99 -20.19 8.40
N GLY A 113 13.14 -19.50 8.46
CA GLY A 113 13.83 -19.25 9.72
C GLY A 113 12.99 -18.39 10.66
N MET A 114 13.29 -18.41 11.96
CA MET A 114 12.57 -17.57 12.93
C MET A 114 12.66 -16.07 12.59
N ILE A 115 13.84 -15.63 12.11
CA ILE A 115 14.07 -14.24 11.69
C ILE A 115 13.18 -13.89 10.49
N ASP A 116 13.09 -14.76 9.49
CA ASP A 116 12.28 -14.51 8.30
C ASP A 116 10.79 -14.37 8.64
N LYS A 117 10.29 -15.19 9.57
CA LYS A 117 8.91 -15.11 10.06
C LYS A 117 8.63 -13.77 10.74
N ILE A 118 9.53 -13.34 11.62
CA ILE A 118 9.43 -12.05 12.32
C ILE A 118 9.46 -10.90 11.32
N LEU A 119 10.40 -10.92 10.37
CA LEU A 119 10.52 -9.88 9.34
C LEU A 119 9.28 -9.81 8.45
N LEU A 120 8.75 -10.96 8.02
CA LEU A 120 7.57 -11.02 7.16
C LEU A 120 6.31 -10.56 7.90
N PHE A 121 6.14 -10.96 9.15
CA PHE A 121 5.07 -10.45 10.01
C PHE A 121 5.18 -8.94 10.22
N ALA A 122 6.36 -8.45 10.60
CA ALA A 122 6.61 -7.03 10.83
C ALA A 122 6.39 -6.20 9.56
N LEU A 123 6.79 -6.71 8.40
CA LEU A 123 6.58 -6.06 7.11
C LEU A 123 5.07 -5.92 6.82
N ILE A 124 4.32 -7.01 6.93
CA ILE A 124 2.87 -7.00 6.64
C ILE A 124 2.11 -6.16 7.67
N PHE A 125 2.52 -6.22 8.94
CA PHE A 125 1.98 -5.36 9.99
C PHE A 125 2.26 -3.88 9.72
N THR A 126 3.45 -3.54 9.21
CA THR A 126 3.79 -2.17 8.82
C THR A 126 2.94 -1.70 7.64
N ILE A 127 2.73 -2.55 6.62
CA ILE A 127 1.82 -2.27 5.50
C ILE A 127 0.39 -2.05 5.99
N PHE A 128 -0.06 -2.84 6.98
CA PHE A 128 -1.37 -2.66 7.60
C PHE A 128 -1.48 -1.30 8.30
N LEU A 129 -0.52 -0.92 9.14
CA LEU A 129 -0.51 0.40 9.79
C LEU A 129 -0.48 1.53 8.76
N TYR A 130 0.29 1.36 7.69
CA TYR A 130 0.35 2.33 6.60
C TYR A 130 -0.99 2.45 5.87
N SER A 131 -1.73 1.35 5.68
CA SER A 131 -3.07 1.40 5.07
C SER A 131 -4.07 2.21 5.90
N LEU A 132 -3.97 2.18 7.23
CA LEU A 132 -4.78 3.03 8.13
C LEU A 132 -4.45 4.52 7.96
N ARG A 133 -3.17 4.84 7.75
CA ARG A 133 -2.74 6.20 7.39
C ARG A 133 -3.36 6.62 6.05
N VAL A 134 -3.31 5.78 5.02
CA VAL A 134 -3.91 6.06 3.71
C VAL A 134 -5.42 6.30 3.81
N ILE A 135 -6.15 5.52 4.63
CA ILE A 135 -7.58 5.79 4.91
C ILE A 135 -7.77 7.18 5.50
N THR A 136 -6.93 7.56 6.46
CA THR A 136 -7.01 8.87 7.11
C THR A 136 -6.79 9.98 6.09
N ILE A 137 -5.76 9.86 5.26
CA ILE A 137 -5.46 10.80 4.17
C ILE A 137 -6.65 10.90 3.21
N ALA A 138 -7.19 9.78 2.73
CA ALA A 138 -8.31 9.74 1.80
C ALA A 138 -9.60 10.37 2.36
N LYS A 139 -9.85 10.25 3.67
CA LYS A 139 -10.99 10.90 4.34
C LYS A 139 -10.85 12.42 4.43
N THR A 140 -9.63 12.90 4.64
CA THR A 140 -9.34 14.32 4.82
C THR A 140 -8.94 15.02 3.53
N TYR A 141 -8.77 14.28 2.43
CA TYR A 141 -8.21 14.77 1.17
C TYR A 141 -8.93 16.02 0.62
N ASP A 142 -10.26 16.03 0.64
CA ASP A 142 -11.06 17.16 0.14
C ASP A 142 -10.92 18.43 0.99
N ARG A 143 -10.44 18.30 2.23
CA ARG A 143 -10.29 19.40 3.20
C ARG A 143 -8.84 19.89 3.31
N MET A 144 -7.90 19.25 2.64
CA MET A 144 -6.50 19.65 2.67
C MET A 144 -6.27 20.95 1.90
N PRO A 145 -5.37 21.82 2.37
CA PRO A 145 -5.02 23.05 1.66
C PRO A 145 -4.42 22.71 0.30
N ASP A 146 -4.78 23.47 -0.73
CA ASP A 146 -4.11 23.40 -2.04
C ASP A 146 -2.74 24.08 -1.94
N SER A 147 -1.70 23.48 -2.53
CA SER A 147 -0.34 24.01 -2.54
C SER A 147 -0.17 25.30 -3.35
N SER A 148 -1.22 25.77 -4.01
CA SER A 148 -1.24 26.98 -4.83
C SER A 148 -1.52 28.26 -4.05
N LYS A 149 -1.61 28.21 -2.71
CA LYS A 149 -1.91 29.38 -1.86
C LYS A 149 -0.72 29.91 -1.05
N GLU A 150 0.48 29.38 -1.26
CA GLU A 150 1.70 29.94 -0.68
C GLU A 150 2.60 30.40 -1.85
N GLU A 151 2.25 31.56 -2.41
CA GLU A 151 3.21 32.46 -3.10
C GLU A 151 3.94 33.32 -2.07
#